data_AF-A0AA36IIR2-F1
#
_entry.id   AF-A0AA36IIR2-F1
#
_cell.length_a   1.000
_cell.length_b   1.000
_cell.length_c   1.000
_cell.angle_alpha   90.00
_cell.angle_beta   90.00
_cell.angle_gamma   90.00
#
_symmetry.space_group_name_H-M   'P 1'
#
loop_
_entity.id
_entity.type
_entity.pdbx_description
1 polymer ?
#
loop_
_entity_poly.entity_id
_entity_poly.type
_entity_poly.pdbx_seq_one_letter_code
_entity_poly.pdbx_strand_id
1 'polypeptide(L)'
;MEVLVSEHLGIPDDCIVSIRCGGTRRQAPMDVARRQALKFPCNLDALNEPLKIDVLQPVATARLVLHPQQDSYLMGLANQPDMSIGLSVMSSTQGKPSQDGARNPAPSARDYLEVMGFSSMFKVCSQP
;
A
#
# COMPACT_ATOMS: atom_id res chain seq x y z
N MET A 1 4.59 -23.74 -1.88
CA MET A 1 3.74 -23.98 -3.06
C MET A 1 4.17 -23.01 -4.15
N GLU A 2 4.13 -23.43 -5.41
CA GLU A 2 4.42 -22.56 -6.56
C GLU A 2 3.27 -22.65 -7.57
N VAL A 3 2.90 -21.52 -8.17
CA VAL A 3 1.79 -21.44 -9.13
C VAL A 3 2.29 -20.80 -10.43
N LEU A 4 2.19 -21.53 -11.54
CA LEU A 4 2.54 -21.07 -12.88
C LEU A 4 1.26 -20.95 -13.72
N VAL A 5 1.12 -19.87 -14.48
CA VAL A 5 0.02 -19.74 -15.44
C VAL A 5 0.39 -20.51 -16.70
N SER A 6 -0.23 -21.67 -16.92
CA SER A 6 0.02 -22.48 -18.11
C SER A 6 -0.58 -21.85 -19.38
N GLU A 7 -1.84 -21.43 -19.28
CA GLU A 7 -2.62 -20.91 -20.39
C GLU A 7 -3.57 -19.79 -19.95
N HIS A 8 -3.94 -18.94 -20.90
CA HIS A 8 -5.03 -17.99 -20.76
C HIS A 8 -5.75 -17.89 -22.11
N LEU A 9 -7.07 -17.87 -22.07
CA LEU A 9 -7.92 -17.69 -23.25
C LEU A 9 -8.88 -16.55 -22.96
N GLY A 10 -8.97 -15.58 -23.89
CA GLY A 10 -9.84 -14.42 -23.74
C GLY A 10 -9.37 -13.38 -22.70
N ILE A 11 -8.17 -13.53 -22.13
CA ILE A 11 -7.56 -12.54 -21.25
C ILE A 11 -6.49 -11.76 -22.04
N PRO A 12 -6.54 -10.41 -22.07
CA PRO A 12 -5.51 -9.58 -22.69
C PRO A 12 -4.10 -9.79 -22.10
N ASP A 13 -3.06 -9.62 -22.92
CA ASP A 13 -1.67 -9.82 -22.52
C ASP A 13 -1.14 -8.74 -21.54
N ASP A 14 -1.75 -7.56 -21.54
CA ASP A 14 -1.38 -6.43 -20.68
C ASP A 14 -2.06 -6.47 -19.30
N CYS A 15 -2.82 -7.53 -19.01
CA CYS A 15 -3.36 -7.81 -17.69
C CYS A 15 -2.28 -8.19 -16.66
N ILE A 16 -2.61 -7.93 -15.40
CA ILE A 16 -1.87 -8.40 -14.22
C ILE A 16 -2.70 -9.50 -13.57
N VAL A 17 -2.11 -10.68 -13.40
CA VAL A 17 -2.72 -11.76 -12.63
C VAL A 17 -2.36 -11.58 -11.17
N SER A 18 -3.37 -11.65 -10.30
CA SER A 18 -3.24 -11.53 -8.87
C SER A 18 -3.77 -12.78 -8.19
N ILE A 19 -2.87 -13.58 -7.62
CA ILE A 19 -3.22 -14.81 -6.91
C ILE A 19 -3.02 -14.60 -5.41
N ARG A 20 -4.05 -14.89 -4.63
CA ARG A 20 -4.03 -14.84 -3.17
C ARG A 20 -4.25 -16.24 -2.59
N CYS A 21 -3.41 -16.60 -1.65
CA CYS A 21 -3.45 -17.82 -0.87
C CYS A 21 -3.39 -17.44 0.61
N GLY A 22 -4.52 -17.55 1.31
CA GLY A 22 -4.69 -17.04 2.68
C GLY A 22 -4.22 -15.58 2.83
N GLY A 23 -3.21 -15.36 3.68
CA GLY A 23 -2.61 -14.05 3.92
C GLY A 23 -1.65 -13.56 2.83
N THR A 24 -1.18 -14.43 1.92
CA THR A 24 -0.16 -14.08 0.93
C THR A 24 -0.79 -13.73 -0.42
N ARG A 25 -0.44 -12.55 -0.95
CA ARG A 25 -0.75 -12.12 -2.32
C ARG A 25 0.50 -12.11 -3.18
N ARG A 26 0.39 -12.61 -4.42
CA ARG A 26 1.40 -12.49 -5.47
C ARG A 26 0.74 -11.93 -6.71
N GLN A 27 1.39 -10.95 -7.33
CA GLN A 27 0.91 -10.32 -8.55
C GLN A 27 2.05 -10.27 -9.55
N ALA A 28 1.73 -10.51 -10.83
CA ALA A 28 2.66 -10.35 -11.92
C ALA A 28 1.90 -10.03 -13.21
N PRO A 29 2.50 -9.29 -14.15
CA PRO A 29 2.03 -9.23 -15.53
C PRO A 29 1.80 -10.64 -16.10
N MET A 30 0.81 -10.80 -16.97
CA MET A 30 0.43 -12.09 -17.55
C MET A 30 1.62 -12.80 -18.19
N ASP A 31 2.41 -12.07 -18.98
CA ASP A 31 3.58 -12.60 -19.68
C ASP A 31 4.67 -13.14 -18.72
N VAL A 32 4.88 -12.48 -17.58
CA VAL A 32 5.78 -12.93 -16.52
C VAL A 32 5.20 -14.14 -15.79
N ALA A 33 3.91 -14.12 -15.45
CA ALA A 33 3.23 -15.21 -14.74
C ALA A 33 3.20 -16.52 -15.54
N ARG A 34 3.33 -16.44 -16.87
CA ARG A 34 3.47 -17.59 -17.77
C ARG A 34 4.87 -18.18 -17.85
N ARG A 35 5.90 -17.36 -17.59
CA ARG A 35 7.31 -17.78 -17.67
C ARG A 35 7.90 -18.12 -16.32
N GLN A 36 7.36 -17.54 -15.24
CA GLN A 36 7.90 -17.67 -13.90
C GLN A 36 6.80 -18.01 -12.90
N ALA A 37 7.02 -19.09 -12.14
CA ALA A 37 6.08 -19.51 -11.11
C ALA A 37 6.09 -18.53 -9.93
N LEU A 38 4.89 -18.17 -9.46
CA LEU A 38 4.65 -17.36 -8.29
C LEU A 38 4.82 -18.24 -7.04
N LYS A 39 5.79 -17.88 -6.18
CA LYS A 39 6.11 -18.66 -4.98
C LYS A 39 5.29 -18.19 -3.77
N PHE A 40 4.67 -19.15 -3.09
CA PHE A 40 3.90 -18.95 -1.87
C PHE A 40 4.54 -19.69 -0.69
N PRO A 41 4.69 -19.03 0.47
CA PRO A 41 5.27 -19.61 1.68
C PRO A 41 4.25 -20.48 2.43
N CYS A 42 3.59 -21.40 1.72
CA CYS A 42 2.65 -22.36 2.27
C CYS A 42 2.95 -23.76 1.73
N ASN A 43 2.61 -24.78 2.53
CA ASN A 43 2.65 -26.16 2.09
C ASN A 43 1.32 -26.53 1.41
N LEU A 44 1.37 -27.20 0.26
CA LEU A 44 0.19 -27.60 -0.51
C LEU A 44 -0.67 -28.59 0.30
N ASP A 45 -0.02 -29.53 1.00
CA ASP A 45 -0.71 -30.59 1.76
C ASP A 45 -1.41 -30.07 3.03
N ALA A 46 -1.02 -28.90 3.50
CA ALA A 46 -1.62 -28.23 4.67
C ALA A 46 -2.64 -27.15 4.26
N LEU A 47 -2.88 -26.97 2.95
CA LEU A 47 -3.72 -25.90 2.45
C LEU A 47 -5.20 -26.29 2.50
N ASN A 48 -5.93 -25.72 3.46
CA ASN A 48 -7.38 -25.90 3.57
C ASN A 48 -8.18 -24.74 2.95
N GLU A 49 -7.48 -23.77 2.35
CA GLU A 49 -8.09 -22.52 1.87
C GLU A 49 -8.04 -22.44 0.34
N PRO A 50 -9.09 -21.92 -0.32
CA PRO A 50 -9.10 -21.75 -1.76
C PRO A 50 -8.14 -20.65 -2.22
N LEU A 51 -7.58 -20.81 -3.42
CA LEU A 51 -6.86 -19.75 -4.11
C LEU A 51 -7.84 -18.74 -4.71
N LYS A 52 -7.69 -17.46 -4.36
CA LYS A 52 -8.40 -16.38 -5.04
C LYS A 52 -7.55 -15.90 -6.21
N ILE A 53 -8.14 -15.86 -7.41
CA ILE A 53 -7.49 -15.39 -8.63
C ILE A 53 -8.26 -14.17 -9.15
N ASP A 54 -7.58 -13.03 -9.24
CA ASP A 54 -8.10 -11.80 -9.82
C ASP A 54 -7.29 -11.45 -11.07
N VAL A 55 -7.96 -11.03 -12.15
CA VAL A 55 -7.34 -10.48 -13.36
C VAL A 55 -7.56 -8.97 -13.35
N LEU A 56 -6.47 -8.20 -13.38
CA LEU A 56 -6.49 -6.74 -13.26
C LEU A 56 -5.98 -6.11 -14.54
N GLN A 57 -6.74 -5.17 -15.09
CA GLN A 57 -6.35 -4.40 -16.27
C GLN A 57 -5.80 -3.04 -15.84
N PRO A 58 -4.59 -2.65 -16.26
CA PRO A 58 -4.14 -1.26 -16.13
C PRO A 58 -5.07 -0.34 -16.96
N VAL A 59 -5.79 0.58 -16.30
CA VAL A 59 -6.68 1.54 -16.97
C VAL A 59 -5.97 2.81 -17.41
N ALA A 60 -4.87 3.17 -16.73
CA ALA A 60 -4.03 4.31 -17.08
C ALA A 60 -2.63 4.18 -16.46
N THR A 61 -1.66 4.92 -17.00
CA THR A 61 -0.28 4.96 -16.52
C THR A 61 0.24 6.39 -16.60
N ALA A 62 0.99 6.82 -15.58
CA ALA A 62 1.65 8.12 -15.58
C ALA A 62 2.99 8.04 -14.85
N ARG A 63 3.90 8.96 -15.18
CA ARG A 63 5.20 9.11 -14.52
C ARG A 63 5.21 10.44 -13.77
N LEU A 64 5.49 10.39 -12.47
CA LEU A 64 5.64 11.56 -11.62
C LEU A 64 7.12 11.85 -11.38
N VAL A 65 7.55 13.09 -11.62
CA VAL A 65 8.88 13.56 -11.23
C VAL A 65 8.80 14.16 -9.83
N LEU A 66 9.61 13.65 -8.91
CA LEU A 66 9.62 14.10 -7.52
C LEU A 66 10.57 15.28 -7.33
N HIS A 67 10.17 16.22 -6.48
CA HIS A 67 10.99 17.34 -6.04
C HIS A 67 11.32 17.23 -4.53
N PRO A 68 12.57 17.48 -4.10
CA PRO A 68 13.01 17.31 -2.71
C PRO A 68 12.26 18.14 -1.66
N GLN A 69 11.53 19.18 -2.07
CA GLN A 69 10.79 20.10 -1.20
C GLN A 69 9.28 20.07 -1.45
N GLN A 70 8.80 19.08 -2.20
CA GLN A 70 7.38 18.91 -2.49
C GLN A 70 6.94 17.52 -2.03
N ASP A 71 5.95 17.51 -1.14
CA ASP A 71 5.39 16.32 -0.51
C ASP A 71 3.98 16.00 -1.01
N SER A 72 3.34 16.92 -1.74
CA SER A 72 1.99 16.75 -2.27
C SER A 72 1.95 16.99 -3.78
N TYR A 73 1.33 16.06 -4.50
CA TYR A 73 1.21 16.08 -5.95
C TYR A 73 -0.22 15.77 -6.34
N LEU A 74 -0.74 16.50 -7.33
CA LEU A 74 -1.97 16.14 -8.03
C LEU A 74 -1.63 16.06 -9.52
N MET A 75 -1.92 14.91 -10.13
CA MET A 75 -1.60 14.69 -11.53
C MET A 75 -2.75 14.03 -12.27
N GLY A 76 -2.96 14.41 -13.53
CA GLY A 76 -3.83 13.69 -14.46
C GLY A 76 -3.17 12.41 -14.97
N LEU A 77 -3.99 11.44 -15.37
CA LEU A 77 -3.52 10.22 -16.01
C LEU A 77 -3.61 10.36 -17.54
N ALA A 78 -2.54 10.01 -18.25
CA ALA A 78 -2.47 10.20 -19.70
C ALA A 78 -3.63 9.47 -20.40
N ASN A 79 -4.19 10.11 -21.44
CA ASN A 79 -5.33 9.61 -22.22
C ASN A 79 -6.63 9.40 -21.42
N GLN A 80 -6.71 9.89 -20.18
CA GLN A 80 -7.89 9.82 -19.32
C GLN A 80 -8.17 11.21 -18.71
N PRO A 81 -8.86 12.12 -19.46
CA PRO A 81 -9.06 13.51 -19.02
C PRO A 81 -9.85 13.62 -17.70
N ASP A 82 -10.67 12.62 -17.39
CA ASP A 82 -11.52 12.58 -16.20
C ASP A 82 -10.84 11.90 -14.99
N MET A 83 -9.58 11.45 -15.13
CA MET A 83 -8.85 10.76 -14.06
C MET A 83 -7.68 11.60 -13.54
N SER A 84 -7.68 11.82 -12.24
CA SER A 84 -6.55 12.42 -11.52
C SER A 84 -6.23 11.63 -10.26
N ILE A 85 -4.96 11.63 -9.87
CA ILE A 85 -4.50 11.02 -8.63
C ILE A 85 -3.72 12.03 -7.80
N GLY A 86 -4.12 12.14 -6.53
CA GLY A 86 -3.40 12.90 -5.51
C GLY A 86 -2.45 11.98 -4.74
N LEU A 87 -1.19 12.36 -4.58
CA LEU A 87 -0.17 11.59 -3.88
C LEU A 87 0.49 12.45 -2.81
N SER A 88 0.61 11.89 -1.59
CA SER A 88 1.45 12.44 -0.54
C SER A 88 2.70 11.58 -0.40
N VAL A 89 3.86 12.17 -0.62
CA VAL A 89 5.16 11.49 -0.64
C VAL A 89 5.97 11.97 0.56
N MET A 90 6.20 11.06 1.50
CA MET A 90 7.04 11.29 2.68
C MET A 90 8.29 10.41 2.59
N SER A 91 9.41 10.91 3.12
CA SER A 91 10.60 10.08 3.26
C SER A 91 10.36 8.99 4.30
N SER A 92 10.63 7.74 3.94
CA SER A 92 10.69 6.66 4.92
C SER A 92 11.96 6.85 5.74
N THR A 93 11.83 7.40 6.95
CA THR A 93 12.94 7.49 7.91
C THR A 93 13.30 6.09 8.43
N GLN A 94 14.05 5.29 7.67
CA GLN A 94 14.70 4.09 8.21
C GLN A 94 16.10 3.85 7.65
N GLY A 95 17.07 4.34 8.41
CA GLY A 95 18.27 3.61 8.76
C GLY A 95 18.54 3.81 10.25
N LYS A 96 17.78 3.14 11.14
CA LYS A 96 18.22 2.96 12.53
C LYS A 96 19.30 1.87 12.51
N PRO A 97 20.58 2.15 12.85
CA PRO A 97 21.47 1.08 13.26
C PRO A 97 20.88 0.45 14.52
N SER A 98 20.80 -0.89 14.55
CA SER A 98 20.39 -1.67 15.70
C SER A 98 21.34 -1.35 16.86
N GLN A 99 20.90 -0.53 17.80
CA GLN A 99 21.46 -0.49 19.14
C GLN A 99 20.53 -1.30 20.05
N ASP A 100 21.01 -2.47 20.44
CA ASP A 100 20.60 -3.10 21.69
C ASP A 100 20.77 -2.07 22.82
N GLY A 101 19.68 -1.70 23.49
CA GLY A 101 19.78 -0.75 24.60
C GLY A 101 18.43 -0.29 25.16
N ALA A 102 18.02 -0.94 26.24
CA ALA A 102 17.15 -0.41 27.30
C ALA A 102 15.72 0.06 26.94
N ARG A 103 14.78 -0.86 27.21
CA ARG A 103 13.36 -0.63 27.46
C ARG A 103 13.15 0.47 28.52
N ASN A 104 12.47 1.55 28.17
CA ASN A 104 11.77 2.43 29.11
C ASN A 104 10.27 2.46 28.75
N PRO A 105 9.36 2.34 29.73
CA PRO A 105 7.92 2.33 29.47
C PRO A 105 7.42 3.70 29.05
N ALA A 106 6.41 3.72 28.18
CA ALA A 106 5.76 4.95 27.70
C ALA A 106 5.11 5.73 28.87
N PRO A 107 5.15 7.07 28.85
CA PRO A 107 4.46 7.90 29.84
C PRO A 107 2.94 7.74 29.68
N SER A 108 2.23 7.82 30.82
CA SER A 108 0.79 7.56 30.87
C SER A 108 -0.01 8.66 30.17
N ALA A 109 -1.21 8.31 29.69
CA ALA A 109 -2.12 9.21 28.96
C ALA A 109 -2.50 10.51 29.69
N ARG A 110 -2.16 10.67 30.97
CA ARG A 110 -2.36 11.92 31.72
C ARG A 110 -1.42 13.03 31.29
N ASP A 111 -0.17 12.72 30.94
CA ASP A 111 0.85 13.74 30.64
C ASP A 111 0.59 14.46 29.30
N TYR A 112 -0.20 13.87 28.40
CA TYR A 112 -0.58 14.47 27.11
C TYR A 112 -1.68 15.53 27.20
N LEU A 113 -2.53 15.51 28.23
CA LEU A 113 -3.67 16.43 28.34
C LEU A 113 -3.30 17.79 28.94
N GLU A 114 -2.19 17.88 29.69
CA GLU A 114 -1.72 19.15 30.26
C GLU A 114 -0.85 19.96 29.28
N VAL A 115 -0.13 19.30 28.36
CA VAL A 115 0.71 19.99 27.35
C VAL A 115 -0.12 20.63 26.23
N MET A 116 -1.32 20.10 25.95
CA MET A 116 -2.19 20.61 24.88
C MET A 116 -3.16 21.72 25.32
N GLY A 117 -3.03 22.25 26.54
CA GLY A 117 -3.68 23.51 26.95
C GLY A 117 -5.22 23.54 26.85
N PHE A 118 -5.88 22.39 26.92
CA PHE A 118 -7.35 22.27 26.86
C PHE A 118 -7.99 22.18 28.26
N SER A 119 -7.45 22.92 29.23
CA SER A 119 -8.10 23.11 30.53
C SER A 119 -8.58 24.54 30.62
N SER A 120 -9.91 24.70 30.63
CA SER A 120 -10.65 25.96 30.75
C SER A 120 -10.62 26.87 29.53
N MET A 121 -11.75 26.98 28.80
CA MET A 121 -12.55 28.22 28.75
C MET A 121 -13.73 28.07 27.76
N PHE A 122 -14.75 27.31 28.17
CA PHE A 122 -16.13 27.48 27.68
C PHE A 122 -16.67 28.83 28.20
N LYS A 123 -16.68 29.87 27.35
CA LYS A 123 -17.43 31.17 27.41
C LYS A 123 -16.57 32.25 26.75
N VAL A 124 -16.97 33.05 25.75
CA VAL A 124 -18.24 33.74 25.46
C VAL A 124 -18.28 34.07 23.96
N CYS A 125 -19.41 33.86 23.27
CA CYS A 125 -19.67 34.48 21.96
C CYS A 125 -20.16 35.93 22.17
N SER A 126 -19.44 36.90 21.60
CA SER A 126 -19.94 38.26 21.35
C SER A 126 -20.37 38.33 19.88
N GLN A 127 -21.60 38.79 19.66
CA GLN A 127 -22.10 39.26 18.36
C GLN A 127 -22.54 40.73 18.54
N PRO A 128 -22.58 41.52 17.45
CA PRO A 128 -22.49 42.98 17.48
C PRO A 128 -23.69 43.69 18.13
#